data_AF-K9H759-F1
#
_entry.id   AF-K9H759-F1
#
_cell.length_a   1.000
_cell.length_b   1.000
_cell.length_c   1.000
_cell.angle_alpha   90.00
_cell.angle_beta   90.00
_cell.angle_gamma   90.00
#
_symmetry.space_group_name_H-M   'P 1'
#
loop_
_entity.id
_entity.type
_entity.pdbx_description
1 polymer ?
#
loop_
_entity_poly.entity_id
_entity_poly.type
_entity_poly.pdbx_seq_one_letter_code
_entity_poly.pdbx_strand_id
1 'polypeptide(L)'
;MADEMDPEPTTYDEWKLADGFFPGKAENKKITFKSSSEDSKSNREDSVGFVRIDGGEEGYTIKDKERTFSIPPGASFEVLGGCWIKFTRA
;
A
#
# COMPACT_ATOMS: atom_id res chain seq x y z
N MET A 1 31.43 1.72 10.83
CA MET A 1 30.51 0.94 9.97
C MET A 1 29.12 1.35 10.38
N ALA A 2 28.40 2.05 9.50
CA ALA A 2 27.03 2.47 9.80
C ALA A 2 26.15 1.24 9.68
N ASP A 3 25.39 0.98 10.73
CA ASP A 3 24.34 -0.02 10.82
C ASP A 3 23.31 0.30 9.72
N GLU A 4 23.49 -0.31 8.56
CA GLU A 4 22.50 -0.31 7.49
C GLU A 4 21.29 -1.02 8.07
N MET A 5 20.26 -0.25 8.46
CA MET A 5 18.96 -0.81 8.80
C MET A 5 18.53 -1.69 7.64
N ASP A 6 18.69 -3.01 7.80
CA ASP A 6 18.19 -4.01 6.88
C ASP A 6 16.74 -3.63 6.57
N PRO A 7 16.42 -3.26 5.31
CA PRO A 7 15.06 -2.94 4.97
C PRO A 7 14.28 -4.21 5.20
N GLU A 8 13.38 -4.22 6.18
CA GLU A 8 12.56 -5.38 6.51
C GLU A 8 12.15 -6.08 5.21
N PRO A 9 12.35 -7.41 5.10
CA PRO A 9 12.10 -8.11 3.85
C PRO A 9 10.66 -7.81 3.47
N THR A 10 10.47 -7.20 2.29
CA THR A 10 9.13 -6.89 1.79
C THR A 10 8.38 -8.22 1.75
N THR A 11 7.48 -8.42 2.70
CA THR A 11 6.73 -9.67 2.81
C THR A 11 5.76 -9.68 1.65
N TYR A 12 6.07 -10.50 0.65
CA TYR A 12 5.18 -10.73 -0.47
C TYR A 12 4.04 -11.64 -0.02
N ASP A 13 2.92 -11.47 -0.69
CA ASP A 13 1.72 -12.28 -0.52
C ASP A 13 1.01 -12.16 0.84
N GLU A 14 1.41 -11.21 1.68
CA GLU A 14 0.78 -10.93 2.97
C GLU A 14 0.04 -9.59 2.95
N TRP A 15 -1.17 -9.58 3.50
CA TRP A 15 -1.92 -8.35 3.74
C TRP A 15 -1.37 -7.69 5.00
N LYS A 16 -0.83 -6.47 4.84
CA LYS A 16 -0.39 -5.63 5.95
C LYS A 16 -1.18 -4.35 5.97
N LEU A 17 -1.59 -3.92 7.16
CA LEU A 17 -2.16 -2.59 7.32
C LEU A 17 -1.03 -1.58 7.07
N ALA A 18 -1.28 -0.64 6.18
CA ALA A 18 -0.35 0.40 5.79
C ALA A 18 -1.04 1.76 5.83
N ASP A 19 -0.32 2.72 6.38
CA ASP A 19 -0.69 4.13 6.40
C ASP A 19 0.61 4.94 6.41
N GLY A 20 0.67 5.95 5.55
CA GLY A 20 1.84 6.79 5.33
C GLY A 20 2.58 6.51 4.02
N PHE A 21 3.77 7.11 3.92
CA PHE A 21 4.60 7.11 2.72
C PHE A 21 5.58 5.94 2.71
N PHE A 22 5.62 5.21 1.61
CA PHE A 22 6.51 4.08 1.37
C PHE A 22 7.51 4.44 0.27
N PRO A 23 8.82 4.45 0.58
CA PRO A 23 9.83 4.79 -0.40
C PRO A 23 9.90 3.72 -1.49
N GLY A 24 10.13 4.18 -2.71
CA GLY A 24 10.27 3.30 -3.87
C GLY A 24 11.47 2.37 -3.72
N LYS A 25 11.25 1.07 -3.95
CA LYS A 25 12.33 0.09 -4.07
C LYS A 25 12.65 -0.13 -5.55
N ALA A 26 13.92 -0.42 -5.86
CA ALA A 26 14.42 -0.63 -7.23
C ALA A 26 14.01 -1.99 -7.83
N GLU A 27 12.78 -2.43 -7.58
CA GLU A 27 12.25 -3.71 -8.04
C GLU A 27 10.83 -3.48 -8.58
N ASN A 28 10.49 -4.14 -9.68
CA ASN A 28 9.10 -4.15 -10.16
C ASN A 28 8.22 -4.95 -9.20
N LYS A 29 7.20 -4.29 -8.66
CA LYS A 29 6.25 -4.91 -7.73
C LYS A 29 4.83 -4.52 -8.10
N LYS A 30 3.88 -5.39 -7.78
CA LYS A 30 2.46 -5.06 -7.83
C LYS A 30 1.95 -4.89 -6.40
N ILE A 31 1.22 -3.82 -6.14
CA ILE A 31 0.55 -3.59 -4.87
C ILE A 31 -0.93 -3.76 -5.06
N THR A 32 -1.51 -4.72 -4.35
CA THR A 32 -2.97 -4.83 -4.23
C THR A 32 -3.35 -4.19 -2.91
N PHE A 33 -4.28 -3.23 -2.92
CA PHE A 33 -4.80 -2.66 -1.70
C PHE A 33 -6.32 -2.78 -1.61
N LYS A 34 -6.81 -2.82 -0.38
CA LYS A 34 -8.24 -2.81 -0.03
C LYS A 34 -8.45 -2.00 1.23
N SER A 35 -9.62 -1.39 1.35
CA SER A 35 -9.96 -0.62 2.56
C SER A 35 -9.99 -1.55 3.78
N SER A 36 -9.42 -1.13 4.91
CA SER A 36 -9.73 -1.78 6.18
C SER A 36 -11.18 -1.46 6.54
N SER A 37 -11.97 -2.49 6.79
CA SER A 37 -13.35 -2.35 7.29
C SER A 37 -13.42 -2.54 8.81
N GLU A 38 -12.32 -2.96 9.45
CA GLU A 38 -12.32 -3.41 10.84
C GLU A 38 -12.03 -2.31 11.87
N ASP A 39 -11.37 -1.20 11.51
CA ASP A 39 -11.01 -0.16 12.49
C ASP A 39 -12.07 0.94 12.69
N SER A 40 -13.24 0.79 12.08
CA SER A 40 -14.32 1.77 12.23
C SER A 40 -15.17 1.48 13.47
N LYS A 41 -14.58 1.74 14.65
CA LYS A 41 -15.35 2.16 15.84
C LYS A 41 -16.09 3.49 15.61
N SER A 42 -15.84 4.16 14.49
CA SER A 42 -16.56 5.35 14.05
C SER A 42 -17.65 4.97 13.06
N ASN A 43 -18.88 5.27 13.45
CA ASN A 43 -20.10 5.06 12.70
C ASN A 43 -19.98 5.66 11.26
N ARG A 44 -20.39 4.86 10.27
CA ARG A 44 -20.84 5.21 8.91
C ARG A 44 -19.83 5.49 7.77
N GLU A 45 -19.87 4.55 6.83
CA GLU A 45 -20.12 4.73 5.38
C GLU A 45 -18.95 5.07 4.44
N ASP A 46 -17.82 5.62 4.89
CA ASP A 46 -16.73 6.02 3.98
C ASP A 46 -15.32 5.62 4.48
N SER A 47 -15.10 4.33 4.75
CA SER A 47 -13.72 3.82 4.76
C SER A 47 -13.22 3.81 3.31
N VAL A 48 -12.73 4.96 2.87
CA VAL A 48 -12.10 5.14 1.56
C VAL A 48 -10.61 4.99 1.75
N GLY A 49 -10.07 3.94 1.17
CA GLY A 49 -8.64 3.75 1.11
C GLY A 49 -8.05 4.50 -0.08
N PHE A 50 -6.96 5.22 0.12
CA PHE A 50 -6.30 5.95 -0.95
C PHE A 50 -4.86 5.47 -1.09
N VAL A 51 -4.44 5.21 -2.33
CA VAL A 51 -3.07 4.91 -2.71
C VAL A 51 -2.65 5.83 -3.83
N ARG A 52 -1.45 6.36 -3.72
CA ARG A 52 -0.86 7.26 -4.70
C ARG A 52 0.53 6.77 -5.04
N ILE A 53 0.81 6.51 -6.32
CA ILE A 53 2.15 6.14 -6.77
C ILE A 53 2.82 7.37 -7.37
N ASP A 54 4.01 7.70 -6.88
CA ASP A 54 4.85 8.77 -7.39
C ASP A 54 5.26 8.50 -8.84
N GLY A 55 4.92 9.43 -9.74
CA GLY A 55 5.11 9.26 -11.19
C GLY A 55 4.24 8.15 -11.82
N GLY A 56 3.24 7.64 -11.10
CA GLY A 56 2.39 6.53 -11.52
C GLY A 56 0.89 6.81 -11.40
N GLU A 57 0.12 5.75 -11.16
CA GLU A 57 -1.34 5.80 -11.04
C GLU A 57 -1.78 6.16 -9.62
N GLU A 58 -2.87 6.90 -9.52
CA GLU A 58 -3.55 7.24 -8.27
C GLU A 58 -4.85 6.43 -8.18
N GLY A 59 -5.09 5.82 -7.03
CA GLY A 59 -6.19 4.90 -6.82
C GLY A 59 -6.89 5.15 -5.51
N TYR A 60 -8.20 5.31 -5.55
CA TYR A 60 -9.04 5.17 -4.37
C TYR A 60 -9.76 3.82 -4.39
N THR A 61 -9.98 3.23 -3.24
CA THR A 61 -10.82 2.05 -3.10
C THR A 61 -11.85 2.25 -2.00
N ILE A 62 -13.03 1.69 -2.23
CA ILE A 62 -14.13 1.66 -1.26
C ILE A 62 -14.22 0.25 -0.68
N LYS A 63 -14.86 0.14 0.48
CA LYS A 63 -15.11 -1.10 1.21
C LYS A 63 -15.27 -2.34 0.31
N ASP A 64 -14.49 -3.37 0.60
CA ASP A 64 -14.48 -4.68 -0.07
C ASP A 64 -14.02 -4.70 -1.54
N LYS A 65 -13.57 -3.56 -2.10
CA LYS A 65 -12.90 -3.56 -3.41
C LYS A 65 -11.39 -3.67 -3.26
N GLU A 66 -10.84 -4.71 -3.88
CA GLU A 66 -9.40 -4.85 -4.10
C GLU A 66 -9.00 -4.12 -5.37
N ARG A 67 -7.86 -3.45 -5.32
CA ARG A 67 -7.37 -2.66 -6.43
C ARG A 67 -5.86 -2.88 -6.55
N THR A 68 -5.42 -3.31 -7.72
CA THR A 68 -4.03 -3.68 -7.97
C THR A 68 -3.36 -2.67 -8.87
N PHE A 69 -2.19 -2.20 -8.46
CA PHE A 69 -1.39 -1.24 -9.17
C PHE A 69 0.00 -1.80 -9.40
N SER A 70 0.59 -1.49 -10.54
CA SER A 70 1.99 -1.82 -10.82
C SER A 70 2.85 -0.66 -10.37
N ILE A 71 3.79 -0.92 -9.47
CA ILE A 71 4.75 0.08 -8.99
C ILE A 71 6.00 -0.01 -9.87
N PRO A 72 6.33 1.05 -10.63
CA PRO A 72 7.59 1.11 -11.36
C PRO A 72 8.80 0.96 -10.42
N PRO A 73 9.94 0.46 -10.91
CA PRO A 73 11.14 0.37 -10.10
C PRO A 73 11.61 1.77 -9.70
N GLY A 74 11.76 2.00 -8.40
CA GLY A 74 12.14 3.30 -7.83
C GLY A 74 10.97 4.26 -7.62
N ALA A 75 9.74 3.92 -8.02
CA ALA A 75 8.57 4.74 -7.73
C ALA A 75 8.15 4.57 -6.28
N SER A 76 7.98 5.70 -5.59
CA SER A 76 7.45 5.71 -4.22
C SER A 76 5.94 5.62 -4.24
N PHE A 77 5.32 5.26 -3.13
CA PHE A 77 3.86 5.29 -3.04
C PHE A 77 3.40 5.67 -1.64
N GLU A 78 2.27 6.34 -1.56
CA GLU A 78 1.65 6.78 -0.32
C GLU A 78 0.32 6.06 -0.13
N VAL A 79 0.06 5.62 1.10
CA VAL A 79 -1.18 4.98 1.50
C VAL A 79 -1.84 5.86 2.55
N LEU A 80 -3.10 6.25 2.34
CA LEU A 80 -3.85 7.07 3.29
C LEU A 80 -5.15 6.36 3.67
N GLY A 81 -5.52 6.46 4.94
CA GLY A 81 -6.80 5.95 5.46
C GLY A 81 -6.73 4.53 5.99
N GLY A 82 -5.54 4.05 6.40
CA GLY A 82 -5.37 2.74 7.02
C GLY A 82 -5.85 1.59 6.12
N CYS A 83 -5.19 1.42 4.97
CA CYS A 83 -5.55 0.38 4.01
C CYS A 83 -4.80 -0.91 4.28
N TRP A 84 -5.41 -2.04 3.96
CA TRP A 84 -4.64 -3.28 3.80
C TRP A 84 -3.97 -3.24 2.44
N ILE A 85 -2.66 -3.41 2.41
CA ILE A 85 -1.88 -3.56 1.19
C ILE A 85 -1.22 -4.94 1.17
N LYS A 86 -1.06 -5.48 -0.02
CA LYS A 86 -0.41 -6.75 -0.30
C LYS A 86 0.57 -6.54 -1.44
N PHE A 87 1.85 -6.78 -1.18
CA PHE A 87 2.86 -6.78 -2.24
C PHE A 87 2.86 -8.12 -2.94
N THR A 88 2.87 -8.10 -4.27
CA THR A 88 3.03 -9.28 -5.12
C THR A 88 4.20 -9.04 -6.05
N ARG A 89 4.94 -10.12 -6.36
CA ARG A 89 5.99 -10.05 -7.39
C ARG A 89 5.32 -9.88 -8.74
N ALA A 90 5.86 -8.98 -9.56
CA ALA A 90 5.28 -8.62 -10.85
C ALA A 90 5.39 -9.76 -11.87
#